data_AF-A0A846TNW2-F1
#
_entry.id   AF-A0A846TNW2-F1
#
_cell.length_a   1.000
_cell.length_b   1.000
_cell.length_c   1.000
_cell.angle_alpha   90.00
_cell.angle_beta   90.00
_cell.angle_gamma   90.00
#
_symmetry.space_group_name_H-M   'P 1'
#
loop_
_entity.id
_entity.type
_entity.pdbx_description
1 polymer ?
#
loop_
_entity_poly.entity_id
_entity_poly.type
_entity_poly.pdbx_seq_one_letter_code
_entity_poly.pdbx_strand_id
1 'polypeptide(L)'
;ITAVAKQNELDPKRFAPKAIQHAISGLKNELVDDETYLSRASANDPWEQAVAQVYRGYTQRLRAANALDFDDLIAQTVHMLRAFPAIAEFYRRRYRHVLIDEYQDTNHAQYALVREIVGDGQDASVPRGELTVVGDSDQSIYAFRGADIRNIVDFEQDYPNARTVLLEQNYRSTQTILSAANAVIAKNTGRQPKRLWTSTGDGANIVGYAAESAH
;
A
#
# COMPACT_ATOMS: atom_id res chain seq x y z
N ILE A 1 -21.34 3.96 5.98
CA ILE A 1 -20.92 5.38 6.16
C ILE A 1 -22.10 6.36 6.16
N THR A 2 -22.78 6.61 5.03
CA THR A 2 -23.86 7.63 4.92
C THR A 2 -24.93 7.55 6.01
N ALA A 3 -25.42 6.35 6.32
CA ALA A 3 -26.41 6.15 7.38
C ALA A 3 -25.89 6.49 8.78
N VAL A 4 -24.58 6.33 9.04
CA VAL A 4 -23.96 6.69 10.33
C VAL A 4 -23.80 8.20 10.40
N ALA A 5 -23.31 8.82 9.33
CA ALA A 5 -23.15 10.28 9.25
C ALA A 5 -24.50 11.01 9.47
N LYS A 6 -25.58 10.52 8.84
CA LYS A 6 -26.93 11.06 9.02
C LYS A 6 -27.43 10.93 10.46
N GLN A 7 -27.15 9.81 11.13
CA GLN A 7 -27.56 9.61 12.54
C GLN A 7 -26.82 10.54 13.50
N ASN A 8 -25.58 10.91 13.18
CA ASN A 8 -24.80 11.89 13.95
C ASN A 8 -25.08 13.34 13.51
N GLU A 9 -26.14 13.55 12.72
CA GLU A 9 -26.58 14.88 12.26
C GLU A 9 -25.48 15.70 11.56
N LEU A 10 -24.54 15.02 10.90
CA LEU A 10 -23.43 15.67 10.20
C LEU A 10 -23.94 16.33 8.91
N ASP A 11 -23.60 17.60 8.72
CA ASP A 11 -23.89 18.34 7.48
C ASP A 11 -23.15 17.69 6.29
N PRO A 12 -23.84 17.13 5.29
CA PRO A 12 -23.22 16.45 4.15
C PRO A 12 -22.41 17.37 3.24
N LYS A 13 -22.63 18.70 3.29
CA LYS A 13 -21.81 19.66 2.53
C LYS A 13 -20.43 19.86 3.15
N ARG A 14 -20.36 19.83 4.48
CA ARG A 14 -19.12 19.98 5.25
C ARG A 14 -18.41 18.64 5.47
N PHE A 15 -19.18 17.58 5.65
CA PHE A 15 -18.70 16.23 5.97
C PHE A 15 -19.19 15.24 4.93
N ALA A 16 -18.66 15.36 3.71
CA ALA A 16 -19.07 14.52 2.60
C ALA A 16 -18.83 13.02 2.92
N PRO A 17 -19.84 12.13 2.83
CA PRO A 17 -19.69 10.72 3.19
C PRO A 17 -18.54 10.00 2.46
N LYS A 18 -18.29 10.35 1.19
CA LYS A 18 -17.20 9.79 0.40
C LYS A 18 -15.84 10.19 0.96
N ALA A 19 -15.67 11.44 1.41
CA ALA A 19 -14.42 11.90 2.01
C ALA A 19 -14.16 11.20 3.36
N ILE A 20 -15.20 11.01 4.18
CA ILE A 20 -15.07 10.24 5.43
C ILE A 20 -14.72 8.78 5.13
N GLN A 21 -15.33 8.16 4.12
CA GLN A 21 -14.99 6.80 3.71
C GLN A 21 -13.52 6.69 3.30
N HIS A 22 -13.00 7.65 2.53
CA HIS A 22 -11.58 7.68 2.17
C HIS A 22 -10.67 7.85 3.40
N ALA A 23 -11.04 8.69 4.35
CA ALA A 23 -10.29 8.84 5.61
C ALA A 23 -10.26 7.53 6.41
N ILE A 24 -11.40 6.85 6.55
CA ILE A 24 -11.48 5.54 7.23
C ILE A 24 -10.64 4.49 6.52
N SER A 25 -10.69 4.43 5.19
CA SER A 25 -9.87 3.51 4.40
C SER A 25 -8.37 3.76 4.62
N GLY A 26 -7.95 5.04 4.60
CA GLY A 26 -6.58 5.42 4.94
C GLY A 26 -6.16 4.99 6.35
N LEU A 27 -7.04 5.18 7.35
CA LEU A 27 -6.78 4.74 8.73
C LEU A 27 -6.60 3.22 8.82
N LYS A 28 -7.46 2.44 8.16
CA LYS A 28 -7.33 0.97 8.12
C LYS A 28 -6.07 0.51 7.42
N ASN A 29 -5.66 1.17 6.33
CA ASN A 29 -4.41 0.90 5.62
C ASN A 29 -3.17 1.19 6.47
N GLU A 30 -3.28 2.09 7.45
CA GLU A 30 -2.27 2.36 8.48
C GLU A 30 -2.44 1.50 9.75
N LEU A 31 -3.32 0.49 9.73
CA LEU A 31 -3.66 -0.38 10.87
C LEU A 31 -4.16 0.40 12.10
N VAL A 32 -4.83 1.52 11.90
CA VAL A 32 -5.46 2.30 12.96
C VAL A 32 -6.92 1.90 13.08
N ASP A 33 -7.27 1.25 14.19
CA ASP A 33 -8.65 0.89 14.50
C ASP A 33 -9.49 2.08 15.00
N ASP A 34 -10.79 1.85 15.14
CA ASP A 34 -11.76 2.88 15.49
C ASP A 34 -11.56 3.41 16.92
N GLU A 35 -11.13 2.57 17.86
CA GLU A 35 -10.87 2.95 19.25
C GLU A 35 -9.61 3.81 19.38
N THR A 36 -8.53 3.39 18.73
CA THR A 36 -7.25 4.11 18.67
C THR A 36 -7.41 5.46 17.97
N TYR A 37 -8.16 5.51 16.87
CA TYR A 37 -8.43 6.78 16.20
C TYR A 37 -9.26 7.71 17.07
N LEU A 38 -10.29 7.19 17.74
CA LEU A 38 -11.13 7.98 18.65
C LEU A 38 -10.32 8.57 19.81
N SER A 39 -9.36 7.82 20.38
CA SER A 39 -8.56 8.31 21.51
C SER A 39 -7.54 9.40 21.14
N ARG A 40 -7.10 9.44 19.88
CA ARG A 40 -6.09 10.41 19.39
C ARG A 40 -6.68 11.60 18.63
N ALA A 41 -7.94 11.50 18.19
CA ALA A 41 -8.61 12.56 17.44
C ALA A 41 -8.67 13.85 18.26
N SER A 42 -8.22 14.95 17.66
CA SER A 42 -8.20 16.28 18.28
C SER A 42 -9.62 16.72 18.61
N ALA A 43 -9.87 17.07 19.87
CA ALA A 43 -11.16 17.61 20.31
C ALA A 43 -11.47 18.97 19.65
N ASN A 44 -10.45 19.67 19.17
CA ASN A 44 -10.58 20.99 18.53
C ASN A 44 -10.73 20.91 17.01
N ASP A 45 -10.63 19.72 16.41
CA ASP A 45 -10.83 19.53 14.97
C ASP A 45 -12.19 18.85 14.69
N PRO A 46 -13.18 19.59 14.18
CA PRO A 46 -14.49 19.03 13.84
C PRO A 46 -14.44 17.93 12.77
N TRP A 47 -13.45 17.95 11.87
CA TRP A 47 -13.28 16.90 10.86
C TRP A 47 -12.84 15.60 11.50
N GLU A 48 -11.81 15.63 12.35
CA GLU A 48 -11.34 14.42 13.04
C GLU A 48 -12.41 13.82 13.96
N GLN A 49 -13.15 14.67 14.68
CA GLN A 49 -14.27 14.21 15.50
C GLN A 49 -15.38 13.54 14.67
N ALA A 50 -15.74 14.14 13.54
CA ALA A 50 -16.74 13.56 12.63
C ALA A 50 -16.26 12.21 12.06
N VAL A 51 -15.01 12.10 11.64
CA VAL A 51 -14.42 10.84 11.17
C VAL A 51 -14.43 9.80 12.29
N ALA A 52 -14.03 10.16 13.51
CA ALA A 52 -13.96 9.23 14.64
C ALA A 52 -15.34 8.67 15.02
N GLN A 53 -16.34 9.54 15.13
CA GLN A 53 -17.72 9.13 15.44
C GLN A 53 -18.29 8.22 14.34
N VAL A 54 -18.08 8.58 13.07
CA VAL A 54 -18.56 7.79 11.94
C VAL A 54 -17.81 6.47 11.82
N TYR A 55 -16.50 6.46 12.05
CA TYR A 55 -15.69 5.25 12.00
C TYR A 55 -16.16 4.23 13.04
N ARG A 56 -16.28 4.65 14.31
CA ARG A 56 -16.80 3.78 15.39
C ARG A 56 -18.19 3.24 15.08
N GLY A 57 -19.13 4.11 14.71
CA GLY A 57 -20.49 3.68 14.37
C GLY A 57 -20.57 2.78 13.14
N TYR A 58 -19.68 2.97 12.17
CA TYR A 58 -19.56 2.12 10.99
C TYR A 58 -19.01 0.74 11.34
N THR A 59 -17.90 0.68 12.08
CA THR A 59 -17.28 -0.57 12.54
C THR A 59 -18.25 -1.38 13.40
N GLN A 60 -19.01 -0.74 14.30
CA GLN A 60 -20.04 -1.40 15.10
C GLN A 60 -21.11 -2.07 14.22
N ARG A 61 -21.56 -1.41 13.15
CA ARG A 61 -22.54 -1.97 12.21
C ARG A 61 -22.00 -3.12 11.40
N LEU A 62 -20.75 -3.04 10.94
CA LEU A 62 -20.06 -4.15 10.28
C LEU A 62 -19.98 -5.37 11.20
N ARG A 63 -19.53 -5.17 12.45
CA ARG A 63 -19.45 -6.24 13.47
C ARG A 63 -20.82 -6.87 13.74
N ALA A 64 -21.87 -6.05 13.92
CA ALA A 64 -23.23 -6.55 14.16
C ALA A 64 -23.80 -7.34 12.98
N ALA A 65 -23.36 -7.04 11.75
CA ALA A 65 -23.74 -7.76 10.54
C ALA A 65 -22.83 -8.95 10.21
N ASN A 66 -21.82 -9.24 11.04
CA ASN A 66 -20.75 -10.20 10.73
C ASN A 66 -20.12 -9.98 9.34
N ALA A 67 -19.88 -8.71 9.00
CA ALA A 67 -19.39 -8.27 7.70
C ALA A 67 -18.01 -7.62 7.83
N LEU A 68 -17.24 -7.69 6.74
CA LEU A 68 -15.94 -7.04 6.57
C LEU A 68 -15.97 -6.26 5.26
N ASP A 69 -15.35 -5.07 5.24
CA ASP A 69 -15.01 -4.41 3.98
C ASP A 69 -13.61 -4.83 3.48
N PHE A 70 -13.19 -4.31 2.32
CA PHE A 70 -11.94 -4.72 1.70
C PHE A 70 -10.71 -4.43 2.57
N ASP A 71 -10.68 -3.29 3.26
CA ASP A 71 -9.54 -2.90 4.09
C ASP A 71 -9.50 -3.78 5.36
N ASP A 72 -10.68 -4.17 5.88
CA ASP A 72 -10.77 -5.11 7.01
C ASP A 72 -10.17 -6.49 6.70
N LEU A 73 -10.26 -6.97 5.47
CA LEU A 73 -9.70 -8.28 5.10
C LEU A 73 -8.21 -8.37 5.44
N ILE A 74 -7.47 -7.28 5.26
CA ILE A 74 -6.05 -7.22 5.58
C ILE A 74 -5.84 -6.86 7.05
N ALA A 75 -6.45 -5.76 7.51
CA ALA A 75 -6.22 -5.26 8.87
C ALA A 75 -6.60 -6.29 9.94
N GLN A 76 -7.76 -6.93 9.81
CA GLN A 76 -8.20 -7.97 10.77
C GLN A 76 -7.33 -9.22 10.71
N THR A 77 -6.80 -9.58 9.54
CA THR A 77 -5.85 -10.69 9.41
C THR A 77 -4.57 -10.38 10.17
N VAL A 78 -4.02 -9.16 10.03
CA VAL A 78 -2.84 -8.74 10.80
C VAL A 78 -3.12 -8.77 12.31
N HIS A 79 -4.26 -8.21 12.74
CA HIS A 79 -4.64 -8.23 14.16
C HIS A 79 -4.78 -9.65 14.71
N MET A 80 -5.39 -10.56 13.94
CA MET A 80 -5.52 -11.97 14.31
C MET A 80 -4.15 -12.65 14.46
N LEU A 81 -3.24 -12.46 13.51
CA LEU A 81 -1.90 -13.06 13.56
C LEU A 81 -1.10 -12.57 14.78
N ARG A 82 -1.23 -11.29 15.13
CA ARG A 82 -0.60 -10.69 16.33
C ARG A 82 -1.23 -11.19 17.63
N ALA A 83 -2.55 -11.30 17.69
CA ALA A 83 -3.28 -11.72 18.88
C ALA A 83 -3.16 -13.22 19.16
N PHE A 84 -2.99 -14.04 18.11
CA PHE A 84 -2.94 -15.50 18.22
C PHE A 84 -1.66 -16.06 17.57
N PRO A 85 -0.53 -16.07 18.29
CA PRO A 85 0.77 -16.51 17.75
C PRO A 85 0.76 -17.91 17.14
N ALA A 86 -0.05 -18.84 17.66
CA ALA A 86 -0.19 -20.18 17.10
C ALA A 86 -0.73 -20.19 15.66
N ILE A 87 -1.60 -19.23 15.30
CA ILE A 87 -2.10 -19.07 13.93
C ILE A 87 -0.98 -18.52 13.04
N ALA A 88 -0.23 -17.52 13.52
CA ALA A 88 0.93 -17.01 12.80
C ALA A 88 1.99 -18.08 12.57
N GLU A 89 2.28 -18.89 13.59
CA GLU A 89 3.19 -20.03 13.51
C GLU A 89 2.75 -21.04 12.44
N PHE A 90 1.46 -21.39 12.39
CA PHE A 90 0.90 -22.26 11.37
C PHE A 90 1.21 -21.75 9.94
N TYR A 91 0.99 -20.46 9.69
CA TYR A 91 1.27 -19.87 8.38
C TYR A 91 2.77 -19.72 8.10
N ARG A 92 3.60 -19.38 9.09
CA ARG A 92 5.07 -19.32 8.97
C ARG A 92 5.69 -20.70 8.65
N ARG A 93 5.09 -21.78 9.16
CA ARG A 93 5.48 -23.17 8.80
C ARG A 93 5.06 -23.52 7.39
N ARG A 94 3.86 -23.09 6.98
CA ARG A 94 3.30 -23.38 5.66
C ARG A 94 3.99 -22.60 4.53
N TYR A 95 4.24 -21.31 4.73
CA TYR A 95 4.79 -20.40 3.74
C TYR A 95 6.24 -20.07 4.05
N ARG A 96 7.13 -20.99 3.66
CA ARG A 96 8.58 -20.83 3.85
C ARG A 96 9.24 -19.89 2.83
N HIS A 97 8.66 -19.79 1.65
CA HIS A 97 9.12 -18.92 0.57
C HIS A 97 7.95 -18.02 0.16
N VAL A 98 8.12 -16.72 0.30
CA VAL A 98 7.10 -15.70 0.04
C VAL A 98 7.58 -14.83 -1.10
N LEU A 99 6.77 -14.73 -2.16
CA LEU A 99 7.05 -13.93 -3.34
C LEU A 99 5.97 -12.87 -3.46
N ILE A 100 6.36 -11.60 -3.46
CA ILE A 100 5.46 -10.46 -3.61
C ILE A 100 5.84 -9.68 -4.86
N ASP A 101 4.88 -9.48 -5.75
CA ASP A 101 5.00 -8.65 -6.94
C ASP A 101 4.44 -7.25 -6.68
N GLU A 102 4.79 -6.28 -7.53
CA GLU A 102 4.36 -4.87 -7.44
C GLU A 102 4.55 -4.25 -6.04
N TYR A 103 5.70 -4.54 -5.41
CA TYR A 103 5.95 -4.18 -4.02
C TYR A 103 5.97 -2.66 -3.76
N GLN A 104 6.23 -1.86 -4.80
CA GLN A 104 6.18 -0.38 -4.73
C GLN A 104 4.78 0.19 -4.44
N ASP A 105 3.73 -0.61 -4.63
CA ASP A 105 2.34 -0.17 -4.46
C ASP A 105 1.71 -0.70 -3.16
N THR A 106 2.53 -1.30 -2.29
CA THR A 106 2.08 -1.83 -1.00
C THR A 106 1.83 -0.71 0.03
N ASN A 107 0.76 -0.85 0.81
CA ASN A 107 0.49 0.01 1.96
C ASN A 107 1.04 -0.58 3.28
N HIS A 108 0.94 0.17 4.38
CA HIS A 108 1.45 -0.27 5.68
C HIS A 108 0.81 -1.59 6.17
N ALA A 109 -0.50 -1.77 6.02
CA ALA A 109 -1.20 -2.99 6.41
C ALA A 109 -0.72 -4.22 5.63
N GLN A 110 -0.49 -4.08 4.32
CA GLN A 110 0.06 -5.15 3.46
C GLN A 110 1.50 -5.49 3.86
N TYR A 111 2.35 -4.48 4.07
CA TYR A 111 3.70 -4.67 4.57
C TYR A 111 3.71 -5.42 5.91
N ALA A 112 2.85 -5.00 6.85
CA ALA A 112 2.72 -5.65 8.15
C ALA A 112 2.28 -7.11 8.02
N LEU A 113 1.30 -7.40 7.16
CA LEU A 113 0.86 -8.77 6.88
C LEU A 113 2.02 -9.65 6.38
N VAL A 114 2.81 -9.15 5.43
CA VAL A 114 3.98 -9.87 4.92
C VAL A 114 4.98 -10.14 6.07
N ARG A 115 5.25 -9.14 6.92
CA ARG A 115 6.12 -9.30 8.09
C ARG A 115 5.59 -10.36 9.06
N GLU A 116 4.28 -10.40 9.33
CA GLU A 116 3.71 -11.43 10.22
C GLU A 116 3.87 -12.85 9.66
N ILE A 117 3.71 -13.01 8.33
CA ILE A 117 3.84 -14.31 7.64
C ILE A 117 5.30 -14.76 7.53
N VAL A 118 6.22 -13.84 7.23
CA VAL A 118 7.66 -14.13 7.10
C VAL A 118 8.30 -14.35 8.48
N GLY A 119 7.80 -13.65 9.50
CA GLY A 119 8.39 -13.60 10.83
C GLY A 119 9.59 -12.65 10.91
N ASP A 120 9.91 -12.26 12.14
CA ASP A 120 11.05 -11.39 12.49
C ASP A 120 12.33 -12.19 12.80
N GLY A 121 12.24 -13.52 12.89
CA GLY A 121 13.34 -14.41 13.23
C GLY A 121 13.68 -14.47 14.73
N GLN A 122 12.89 -13.83 15.60
CA GLN A 122 13.07 -13.89 17.06
C GLN A 122 12.45 -15.16 17.66
N ASP A 123 11.45 -15.73 16.97
CA ASP A 123 10.80 -16.96 17.40
C ASP A 123 11.66 -18.19 17.07
N ALA A 124 12.20 -18.83 18.11
CA ALA A 124 13.01 -20.03 17.96
C ALA A 124 12.24 -21.27 17.45
N SER A 125 10.90 -21.25 17.50
CA SER A 125 10.06 -22.39 17.11
C SER A 125 9.92 -22.57 15.60
N VAL A 126 10.06 -21.48 14.84
CA VAL A 126 9.97 -21.45 13.38
C VAL A 126 10.99 -20.43 12.84
N PRO A 127 11.99 -20.88 12.06
CA PRO A 127 12.95 -19.96 11.46
C PRO A 127 12.26 -18.91 10.59
N ARG A 128 12.87 -17.74 10.39
CA ARG A 128 12.36 -16.73 9.45
C ARG A 128 12.12 -17.33 8.06
N GLY A 129 11.04 -16.93 7.40
CA GLY A 129 10.77 -17.28 6.00
C GLY A 129 11.71 -16.55 5.04
N GLU A 130 11.84 -17.08 3.82
CA GLU A 130 12.55 -16.43 2.73
C GLU A 130 11.58 -15.51 1.98
N LEU A 131 11.90 -14.22 1.93
CA LEU A 131 11.10 -13.21 1.25
C LEU A 131 11.82 -12.75 -0.02
N THR A 132 11.11 -12.81 -1.15
CA THR A 132 11.51 -12.16 -2.40
C THR A 132 10.44 -11.15 -2.78
N VAL A 133 10.83 -9.89 -2.94
CA VAL A 133 9.96 -8.84 -3.43
C VAL A 133 10.43 -8.38 -4.80
N VAL A 134 9.48 -8.10 -5.68
CA VAL A 134 9.71 -7.54 -7.00
C VAL A 134 8.91 -6.25 -7.10
N GLY A 135 9.53 -5.22 -7.67
CA GLY A 135 8.85 -3.95 -7.88
C GLY A 135 9.74 -2.93 -8.54
N ASP A 136 9.11 -1.83 -8.94
CA ASP A 136 9.74 -0.72 -9.63
C ASP A 136 9.35 0.60 -8.93
N SER A 137 10.30 1.21 -8.22
CA SER A 137 10.07 2.49 -7.53
C SER A 137 9.64 3.64 -8.46
N ASP A 138 10.07 3.63 -9.73
CA ASP A 138 9.70 4.64 -10.73
C ASP A 138 8.25 4.43 -11.25
N GLN A 139 7.61 3.30 -10.91
CA GLN A 139 6.23 2.95 -11.29
C GLN A 139 5.23 3.04 -10.14
N SER A 140 5.62 3.53 -8.95
CA SER A 140 4.68 3.74 -7.85
C SER A 140 3.70 4.88 -8.18
N ILE A 141 2.47 4.52 -8.54
CA ILE A 141 1.40 5.46 -8.93
C ILE A 141 0.20 5.43 -7.99
N TYR A 142 0.19 4.54 -6.99
CA TYR A 142 -0.91 4.34 -6.07
C TYR A 142 -0.76 5.06 -4.72
N ALA A 143 0.11 6.08 -4.62
CA ALA A 143 0.28 6.87 -3.40
C ALA A 143 -1.06 7.44 -2.86
N PHE A 144 -1.98 7.83 -3.74
CA PHE A 144 -3.33 8.31 -3.36
C PHE A 144 -4.21 7.24 -2.68
N ARG A 145 -3.84 5.96 -2.74
CA ARG A 145 -4.49 4.84 -2.04
C ARG A 145 -3.73 4.40 -0.78
N GLY A 146 -2.69 5.14 -0.40
CA GLY A 146 -1.85 4.82 0.77
C GLY A 146 -0.69 3.87 0.47
N ALA A 147 -0.31 3.68 -0.80
CA ALA A 147 0.94 3.01 -1.11
C ALA A 147 2.11 3.80 -0.52
N ASP A 148 3.02 3.10 0.15
CA ASP A 148 4.21 3.69 0.74
C ASP A 148 5.46 3.23 -0.04
N ILE A 149 5.98 4.13 -0.87
CA ILE A 149 7.19 3.88 -1.66
C ILE A 149 8.40 3.52 -0.78
N ARG A 150 8.40 3.92 0.51
CA ARG A 150 9.45 3.55 1.46
C ARG A 150 9.54 2.04 1.66
N ASN A 151 8.44 1.30 1.51
CA ASN A 151 8.44 -0.16 1.65
C ASN A 151 9.46 -0.81 0.70
N ILE A 152 9.56 -0.35 -0.55
CA ILE A 152 10.53 -0.87 -1.51
C ILE A 152 11.89 -0.18 -1.41
N VAL A 153 11.93 1.14 -1.17
CA VAL A 153 13.19 1.91 -1.11
C VAL A 153 14.02 1.54 0.12
N ASP A 154 13.37 1.32 1.26
CA ASP A 154 14.01 1.03 2.54
C ASP A 154 14.05 -0.47 2.85
N PHE A 155 13.77 -1.34 1.86
CA PHE A 155 13.73 -2.79 2.05
C PHE A 155 15.03 -3.34 2.66
N GLU A 156 16.19 -2.84 2.23
CA GLU A 156 17.50 -3.25 2.76
C GLU A 156 17.71 -2.85 4.23
N GLN A 157 16.99 -1.84 4.73
CA GLN A 157 17.03 -1.46 6.15
C GLN A 157 16.28 -2.49 7.01
N ASP A 158 15.14 -2.98 6.53
CA ASP A 158 14.34 -4.02 7.21
C ASP A 158 14.90 -5.43 7.05
N TYR A 159 15.64 -5.67 5.96
CA TYR A 159 16.25 -6.94 5.62
C TYR A 159 17.75 -6.71 5.28
N PRO A 160 18.62 -6.50 6.28
CA PRO A 160 20.05 -6.17 6.04
C PRO A 160 20.84 -7.23 5.27
N ASN A 161 20.37 -8.47 5.25
CA ASN A 161 20.96 -9.58 4.51
C ASN A 161 20.32 -9.79 3.13
N ALA A 162 19.46 -8.87 2.68
CA ALA A 162 18.81 -8.96 1.38
C ALA A 162 19.83 -8.87 0.25
N ARG A 163 19.55 -9.59 -0.83
CA ARG A 163 20.30 -9.49 -2.08
C ARG A 163 19.47 -8.70 -3.08
N THR A 164 19.99 -7.55 -3.51
CA THR A 164 19.37 -6.72 -4.55
C THR A 164 19.86 -7.12 -5.94
N VAL A 165 18.93 -7.30 -6.87
CA VAL A 165 19.20 -7.59 -8.28
C VAL A 165 18.44 -6.60 -9.15
N LEU A 166 19.16 -5.85 -9.97
CA LEU A 166 18.57 -4.88 -10.90
C LEU A 166 18.39 -5.53 -12.28
N LEU A 167 17.15 -5.51 -12.78
CA LEU A 167 16.80 -6.01 -14.11
C LEU A 167 16.64 -4.83 -15.07
N GLU A 168 17.74 -4.44 -15.73
CA GLU A 168 17.77 -3.25 -16.59
C GLU A 168 17.51 -3.56 -18.07
N GLN A 169 17.61 -4.83 -18.48
CA GLN A 169 17.30 -5.22 -19.84
C GLN A 169 15.78 -5.30 -20.03
N ASN A 170 15.26 -4.44 -20.90
CA ASN A 170 13.86 -4.39 -21.28
C ASN A 170 13.64 -5.21 -22.56
N TYR A 171 12.67 -6.13 -22.48
CA TYR A 171 12.28 -7.02 -23.57
C TYR A 171 10.97 -6.59 -24.27
N ARG A 172 10.36 -5.47 -23.86
CA ARG A 172 9.05 -5.02 -24.33
C ARG A 172 9.14 -3.93 -25.39
N SER A 173 10.03 -2.95 -25.20
CA SER A 173 10.06 -1.69 -25.94
C SER A 173 11.37 -1.52 -26.70
N THR A 174 11.35 -0.72 -27.78
CA THR A 174 12.54 -0.40 -28.57
C THR A 174 13.39 0.69 -27.91
N GLN A 175 14.64 0.86 -28.35
CA GLN A 175 15.57 1.79 -27.71
C GLN A 175 15.11 3.25 -27.83
N THR A 176 14.41 3.64 -28.89
CA THR A 176 13.81 4.98 -29.01
C THR A 176 12.79 5.25 -27.89
N ILE A 177 11.90 4.29 -27.58
CA ILE A 177 10.93 4.40 -26.49
C ILE A 177 11.63 4.46 -25.13
N LEU A 178 12.61 3.59 -24.89
CA LEU A 178 13.34 3.54 -23.62
C LEU A 178 14.17 4.80 -23.39
N SER A 179 14.80 5.35 -24.42
CA SER A 179 15.54 6.61 -24.34
C SER A 179 14.63 7.77 -23.92
N ALA A 180 13.43 7.85 -24.49
CA ALA A 180 12.44 8.85 -24.08
C ALA A 180 11.98 8.65 -22.63
N ALA A 181 11.63 7.40 -22.24
CA ALA A 181 11.22 7.09 -20.87
C ALA A 181 12.32 7.42 -19.85
N ASN A 182 13.57 7.00 -20.12
CA ASN A 182 14.74 7.31 -19.29
C ASN A 182 14.96 8.83 -19.18
N ALA A 183 14.79 9.59 -20.26
CA ALA A 183 14.96 11.05 -20.25
C ALA A 183 13.88 11.77 -19.43
N VAL A 184 12.64 11.26 -19.43
CA VAL A 184 11.55 11.81 -18.61
C VAL A 184 11.78 11.50 -17.14
N ILE A 185 12.04 10.23 -16.79
CA ILE A 185 12.18 9.81 -15.38
C ILE A 185 13.45 10.36 -14.72
N ALA A 186 14.49 10.68 -15.49
CA ALA A 186 15.72 11.31 -14.98
C ALA A 186 15.49 12.69 -14.34
N LYS A 187 14.32 13.32 -14.57
CA LYS A 187 13.95 14.59 -13.93
C LYS A 187 13.48 14.42 -12.48
N ASN A 188 13.15 13.20 -12.05
CA ASN A 188 12.73 12.93 -10.67
C ASN A 188 13.93 12.89 -9.72
N THR A 189 13.81 13.54 -8.57
CA THR A 189 14.82 13.53 -7.50
C THR A 189 14.58 12.36 -6.54
N GLY A 190 15.63 11.90 -5.85
CA GLY A 190 15.51 10.87 -4.80
C GLY A 190 15.28 9.43 -5.30
N ARG A 191 15.38 9.18 -6.61
CA ARG A 191 15.29 7.82 -7.18
C ARG A 191 16.60 7.06 -7.07
N GLN A 192 16.52 5.74 -6.94
CA GLN A 192 17.69 4.89 -7.14
C GLN A 192 18.12 4.91 -8.62
N PRO A 193 19.42 5.07 -8.92
CA PRO A 193 19.90 5.08 -10.29
C PRO A 193 19.60 3.73 -10.97
N LYS A 194 18.83 3.79 -12.05
CA LYS A 194 18.66 2.68 -13.00
C LYS A 194 18.45 3.20 -14.40
N ARG A 195 18.91 2.44 -15.39
CA ARG A 195 18.79 2.80 -16.80
C ARG A 195 18.37 1.60 -17.63
N LEU A 196 17.15 1.67 -18.16
CA LEU A 196 16.61 0.60 -19.01
C LEU A 196 17.27 0.62 -20.40
N TRP A 197 17.64 -0.55 -20.91
CA TRP A 197 18.20 -0.74 -22.26
C TRP A 197 17.56 -1.95 -22.96
N THR A 198 17.67 -2.06 -24.29
CA THR A 198 17.14 -3.21 -25.03
C THR A 198 18.09 -3.68 -26.15
N SER A 199 18.02 -4.97 -26.50
CA SER A 199 18.72 -5.56 -27.64
C SER A 199 17.88 -5.59 -28.92
N THR A 200 16.66 -5.05 -28.90
CA THR A 200 15.69 -5.10 -30.03
C THR A 200 15.97 -4.05 -31.12
N GLY A 201 16.91 -3.12 -30.86
CA GLY A 201 17.23 -2.00 -31.75
C GLY A 201 16.36 -0.76 -31.52
N ASP A 202 16.57 0.28 -32.34
CA ASP A 202 15.97 1.61 -32.13
C ASP A 202 14.46 1.64 -32.38
N GLY A 203 13.99 0.87 -33.36
CA GLY A 203 12.58 0.91 -33.79
C GLY A 203 12.19 2.25 -34.44
N ALA A 204 10.90 2.51 -34.52
CA ALA A 204 10.38 3.75 -35.09
C ALA A 204 10.54 4.96 -34.14
N ASN A 205 10.56 6.15 -34.72
CA ASN A 205 10.52 7.40 -33.95
C ASN A 205 9.17 7.58 -33.24
N ILE A 206 9.20 8.21 -32.06
CA ILE A 206 7.98 8.63 -31.36
C ILE A 206 7.37 9.81 -32.12
N VAL A 207 6.12 9.67 -32.55
CA VAL A 207 5.38 10.73 -33.26
C VAL A 207 4.49 11.48 -32.26
N GLY A 208 4.71 12.79 -32.13
CA GLY A 208 3.82 13.69 -31.41
C GLY A 208 2.96 14.49 -32.38
N TYR A 209 1.67 14.62 -32.11
CA TYR A 209 0.74 15.44 -32.89
C TYR A 209 0.08 16.47 -31.97
N ALA A 210 0.19 17.75 -32.33
CA ALA A 210 -0.47 18.86 -31.64
C ALA A 210 -1.70 19.28 -32.46
N ALA A 211 -2.90 18.97 -31.94
CA ALA A 211 -4.17 19.36 -32.56
C ALA A 211 -4.61 20.76 -32.10
N GLU A 212 -5.30 21.50 -32.97
CA GLU A 212 -5.71 22.89 -32.71
C GLU A 212 -7.03 23.02 -31.90
N SER A 213 -7.84 21.97 -31.74
CA SER A 213 -9.00 21.96 -30.83
C SER A 213 -9.32 20.59 -30.25
N ALA A 214 -9.78 20.56 -28.99
CA ALA A 214 -10.38 19.40 -28.32
C ALA A 214 -11.93 19.43 -28.36
N HIS A 215 -12.48 20.17 -29.32
CA HIS A 215 -13.91 20.28 -29.61
C HIS A 215 -14.17 19.75 -31.01
#